data_AF-A0A9N9K0W6-F1
#
_entry.id   AF-A0A9N9K0W6-F1
#
_cell.length_a   1.000
_cell.length_b   1.000
_cell.length_c   1.000
_cell.angle_alpha   90.00
_cell.angle_beta   90.00
_cell.angle_gamma   90.00
#
_symmetry.space_group_name_H-M   'P 1'
#
loop_
_entity.id
_entity.type
_entity.pdbx_description
1 polymer ?
#
loop_
_entity_poly.entity_id
_entity_poly.type
_entity_poly.pdbx_seq_one_letter_code
_entity_poly.pdbx_strand_id
1 'polypeptide(L)'
;IKKVSACVSLPRLLSLSWDIESSDTRDPSFFPIGHEPTSYVYAIQMDFYWIFEQTPFQHYCITTLPINRQLFFSKYSDCPSSNFHFIICDSEISLLLNFAKIFHNFKPDFEFGYNTG
;
A
#
# COMPACT_ATOMS: atom_id res chain seq x y z
N ILE A 1 22.43 -40.36 22.73
CA ILE A 1 21.27 -39.49 22.45
C ILE A 1 21.66 -38.57 21.30
N LYS A 2 21.19 -38.85 20.06
CA LYS A 2 21.44 -37.96 18.91
C LYS A 2 20.56 -36.72 19.09
N LYS A 3 21.17 -35.54 19.28
CA LYS A 3 20.47 -34.26 19.15
C LYS A 3 20.13 -34.07 17.68
N VAL A 4 18.88 -34.34 17.31
CA VAL A 4 18.31 -33.82 16.08
C VAL A 4 17.99 -32.36 16.38
N SER A 5 18.85 -31.43 15.98
CA SER A 5 18.43 -30.02 15.94
C SER A 5 17.48 -29.91 14.75
N ALA A 6 16.18 -30.01 15.01
CA ALA A 6 15.21 -29.54 14.05
C ALA A 6 15.49 -28.04 13.84
N CYS A 7 15.97 -27.68 12.66
CA CYS A 7 15.98 -26.29 12.23
C CYS A 7 14.51 -25.90 12.08
N VAL A 8 13.96 -25.24 13.09
CA VAL A 8 12.61 -24.67 13.00
C VAL A 8 12.73 -23.47 12.08
N SER A 9 12.55 -23.66 10.78
CA SER A 9 12.37 -22.56 9.85
C SER A 9 11.06 -21.87 10.22
N LEU A 10 11.15 -20.63 10.72
CA LEU A 10 9.97 -19.81 10.97
C LEU A 10 9.16 -19.70 9.67
N PRO A 11 7.82 -19.84 9.71
CA PRO A 11 7.00 -19.65 8.54
C PRO A 11 7.22 -18.25 7.98
N ARG A 12 7.31 -18.14 6.65
CA ARG A 12 7.45 -16.86 5.96
C ARG A 12 6.07 -16.21 5.92
N LEU A 13 5.82 -15.28 6.84
CA LEU A 13 4.54 -14.58 6.98
C LEU A 13 4.58 -13.27 6.19
N LEU A 14 3.58 -13.07 5.35
CA LEU A 14 3.41 -11.89 4.52
C LEU A 14 2.62 -10.83 5.27
N SER A 15 3.15 -9.62 5.31
CA SER A 15 2.52 -8.46 5.93
C SER A 15 2.26 -7.38 4.89
N LEU A 16 1.11 -6.72 5.02
CA LEU A 16 0.73 -5.54 4.26
C LEU A 16 0.62 -4.35 5.22
N SER A 17 1.34 -3.27 4.95
CA SER A 17 1.05 -1.95 5.52
C SER A 17 0.38 -1.10 4.46
N TRP A 18 -0.70 -0.40 4.79
CA TRP A 18 -1.41 0.46 3.83
C TRP A 18 -1.95 1.73 4.48
N ASP A 19 -2.13 2.75 3.64
CA ASP A 19 -2.69 4.06 4.02
C ASP A 19 -3.47 4.66 2.84
N ILE A 20 -4.38 5.60 3.12
CA ILE A 20 -5.20 6.26 2.10
C ILE A 20 -5.06 7.77 2.18
N GLU A 21 -5.17 8.41 1.01
CA GLU A 21 -5.32 9.85 0.91
C GLU A 21 -6.71 10.18 0.38
N SER A 22 -7.39 11.08 1.09
CA SER A 22 -8.76 11.48 0.77
C SER A 22 -8.90 13.00 0.75
N SER A 23 -9.91 13.48 0.04
CA SER A 23 -10.22 14.90 -0.08
C SER A 23 -11.72 15.09 -0.21
N ASP A 24 -12.14 16.35 -0.20
CA ASP A 24 -13.51 16.74 -0.47
C ASP A 24 -13.55 17.75 -1.63
N THR A 25 -14.52 17.57 -2.52
CA THR A 25 -14.71 18.40 -3.73
C THR A 25 -15.22 19.81 -3.41
N ARG A 26 -15.74 20.06 -2.21
CA ARG A 26 -16.17 21.40 -1.78
C ARG A 26 -14.98 22.32 -1.60
N ASP A 27 -13.99 21.89 -0.81
CA ASP A 27 -12.72 22.57 -0.53
C ASP A 27 -11.85 21.68 0.40
N PRO A 28 -10.50 21.78 0.37
CA PRO A 28 -9.61 21.01 1.26
C PRO A 28 -9.79 21.25 2.77
N SER A 29 -10.47 22.32 3.19
CA SER A 29 -10.76 22.59 4.60
C SER A 29 -11.89 21.72 5.17
N PHE A 30 -12.66 21.03 4.32
CA PHE A 30 -13.70 20.12 4.76
C PHE A 30 -13.12 18.75 5.08
N PHE A 31 -13.45 18.23 6.26
CA PHE A 31 -13.09 16.87 6.64
C PHE A 31 -13.84 15.86 5.75
N PRO A 32 -13.14 14.94 5.06
CA PRO A 32 -13.79 13.92 4.24
C PRO A 32 -14.63 12.94 5.08
N ILE A 33 -15.81 12.58 4.59
CA ILE A 33 -16.75 11.66 5.25
C ILE A 33 -17.11 10.55 4.27
N GLY A 34 -16.86 9.29 4.63
CA GLY A 34 -16.93 8.15 3.69
C GLY A 34 -18.29 7.86 3.03
N HIS A 35 -19.38 8.49 3.48
CA HIS A 35 -20.71 8.37 2.86
C HIS A 35 -21.17 9.64 2.13
N GLU A 36 -20.36 10.71 2.17
CA GLU A 36 -20.68 11.96 1.48
C GLU A 36 -20.22 11.88 0.03
N PRO A 37 -21.11 12.15 -0.95
CA PRO A 37 -20.74 12.11 -2.38
C PRO A 37 -19.65 13.12 -2.76
N THR A 38 -19.41 14.13 -1.93
CA THR A 38 -18.37 15.13 -2.15
C THR A 38 -17.00 14.65 -1.69
N SER A 39 -16.94 13.66 -0.80
CA SER A 39 -15.71 13.10 -0.26
C SER A 39 -15.26 11.90 -1.09
N TYR A 40 -13.95 11.78 -1.33
CA TYR A 40 -13.41 10.74 -2.19
C TYR A 40 -11.99 10.36 -1.80
N VAL A 41 -11.60 9.12 -2.09
CA VAL A 41 -10.23 8.63 -2.01
C VAL A 41 -9.54 8.85 -3.35
N TYR A 42 -8.34 9.44 -3.33
CA TYR A 42 -7.56 9.73 -4.54
C TYR A 42 -6.19 9.04 -4.56
N ALA A 43 -5.73 8.49 -3.44
CA ALA A 43 -4.57 7.62 -3.41
C ALA A 43 -4.70 6.53 -2.36
N ILE A 44 -4.09 5.37 -2.64
CA ILE A 44 -3.85 4.30 -1.69
C ILE A 44 -2.40 3.85 -1.86
N GLN A 45 -1.65 3.84 -0.77
CA GLN A 45 -0.30 3.30 -0.68
C GLN A 45 -0.36 1.91 -0.06
N MET A 46 0.40 0.96 -0.60
CA MET A 46 0.50 -0.41 -0.08
C MET A 46 1.96 -0.87 -0.09
N ASP A 47 2.46 -1.30 1.05
CA ASP A 47 3.80 -1.85 1.22
C ASP A 47 3.72 -3.30 1.68
N PHE A 48 4.30 -4.20 0.89
CA PHE A 48 4.39 -5.62 1.22
C PHE A 48 5.79 -5.98 1.71
N TYR A 49 5.83 -6.63 2.87
CA TYR A 49 7.08 -7.09 3.49
C TYR A 49 6.88 -8.45 4.14
N TRP A 50 7.97 -9.20 4.24
CA TRP A 50 8.00 -10.39 5.09
C TRP A 50 8.23 -9.93 6.53
N ILE A 51 7.51 -10.49 7.50
CA ILE A 51 7.45 -9.97 8.88
C ILE A 51 8.82 -9.83 9.60
N PHE A 52 9.85 -10.53 9.12
CA PHE A 52 11.21 -10.49 9.66
C PHE A 52 12.21 -9.73 8.77
N GLU A 53 11.75 -9.14 7.68
CA GLU A 53 12.57 -8.32 6.77
C GLU A 53 12.34 -6.83 7.07
N GLN A 54 13.41 -6.03 7.06
CA GLN A 54 13.35 -4.61 7.44
C GLN A 54 12.82 -3.70 6.33
N THR A 55 12.84 -4.18 5.08
CA THR A 55 12.51 -3.39 3.89
C THR A 55 11.38 -4.07 3.14
N PRO A 56 10.37 -3.32 2.67
CA PRO A 56 9.37 -3.89 1.78
C PRO A 56 9.99 -4.40 0.50
N PHE A 57 9.48 -5.54 0.02
CA PHE A 57 9.91 -6.11 -1.26
C PHE A 57 9.06 -5.55 -2.40
N GLN A 58 7.89 -4.98 -2.11
CA GLN A 58 7.02 -4.37 -3.10
C GLN A 58 6.22 -3.20 -2.54
N HIS A 59 6.20 -2.11 -3.30
CA HIS A 59 5.50 -0.87 -3.00
C HIS A 59 4.50 -0.57 -4.12
N TYR A 60 3.24 -0.33 -3.78
CA TYR A 60 2.22 0.15 -4.71
C TYR A 60 1.75 1.53 -4.30
N CYS A 61 1.67 2.42 -5.29
CA CYS A 61 0.97 3.68 -5.18
C CYS A 61 -0.13 3.67 -6.25
N ILE A 62 -1.37 3.51 -5.81
CA ILE A 62 -2.56 3.53 -6.65
C ILE A 62 -3.16 4.92 -6.49
N THR A 63 -3.30 5.69 -7.57
CA THR A 63 -3.78 7.07 -7.46
C THR A 63 -4.60 7.50 -8.66
N THR A 64 -5.48 8.48 -8.48
CA THR A 64 -6.14 9.19 -9.59
C THR A 64 -5.35 10.41 -10.07
N LEU A 65 -4.24 10.76 -9.40
CA LEU A 65 -3.42 11.91 -9.72
C LEU A 65 -2.24 11.55 -10.63
N PRO A 66 -1.81 12.46 -11.52
CA PRO A 66 -0.59 12.26 -12.28
C PRO A 66 0.64 12.33 -11.36
N ILE A 67 1.58 11.39 -11.54
CA ILE A 67 2.83 11.33 -10.76
C ILE A 67 4.04 11.59 -11.66
N ASN A 68 4.87 12.56 -11.27
CA ASN A 68 6.20 12.72 -11.84
C ASN A 68 7.18 11.74 -11.19
N ARG A 69 7.35 10.56 -11.82
CA ARG A 69 8.20 9.48 -11.29
C ARG A 69 9.66 9.88 -11.17
N GLN A 70 10.19 10.66 -12.11
CA GLN A 70 11.57 11.13 -12.08
C GLN A 70 11.82 12.00 -10.84
N LEU A 71 10.91 12.95 -10.58
CA LEU A 71 10.99 13.81 -9.41
C LEU A 71 10.83 13.02 -8.12
N PHE A 72 9.89 12.06 -8.08
CA PHE A 72 9.70 11.19 -6.92
C PHE A 72 11.00 10.45 -6.56
N PHE A 73 11.59 9.72 -7.52
CA PHE A 73 12.80 8.96 -7.24
C PHE A 73 14.00 9.85 -6.92
N SER A 74 14.11 11.04 -7.52
CA SER A 74 15.18 12.00 -7.18
C SER A 74 15.14 12.49 -5.73
N LYS A 75 13.97 12.46 -5.09
CA LYS A 75 13.76 12.97 -3.73
C LYS A 75 13.68 11.88 -2.65
N TYR A 76 13.19 10.69 -3.00
CA TYR A 76 12.73 9.71 -2.02
C TYR A 76 13.34 8.30 -2.19
N SER A 77 14.28 8.07 -3.12
CA SER A 77 14.78 6.70 -3.37
C SER A 77 16.03 6.34 -2.58
N ASP A 78 15.85 5.83 -1.37
CA ASP A 78 16.83 4.94 -0.72
C ASP A 78 16.59 3.46 -1.07
N CYS A 79 15.53 3.16 -1.83
CA CYS A 79 15.15 1.82 -2.28
C CYS A 79 15.20 1.66 -3.81
N PRO A 80 15.38 0.42 -4.31
CA PRO A 80 15.38 0.14 -5.74
C PRO A 80 14.07 0.55 -6.41
N SER A 81 14.14 1.32 -7.49
CA SER A 81 12.97 1.74 -8.27
C SER A 81 12.18 0.57 -8.86
N SER A 82 12.80 -0.60 -9.01
CA SER A 82 12.17 -1.84 -9.48
C SER A 82 11.05 -2.35 -8.57
N ASN A 83 11.06 -1.96 -7.28
CA ASN A 83 10.10 -2.44 -6.30
C ASN A 83 8.87 -1.53 -6.23
N PHE A 84 8.86 -0.39 -6.94
CA PHE A 84 7.78 0.60 -6.93
C PHE A 84 6.86 0.43 -8.13
N HIS A 85 5.57 0.33 -7.85
CA HIS A 85 4.51 0.17 -8.83
C HIS A 85 3.52 1.33 -8.71
N PHE A 86 3.58 2.26 -9.67
CA PHE A 86 2.61 3.34 -9.79
C PHE A 86 1.47 2.94 -10.72
N ILE A 87 0.24 2.89 -10.19
CA ILE A 87 -0.98 2.61 -10.94
C ILE A 87 -1.81 3.89 -10.95
N ILE A 88 -1.94 4.51 -12.13
CA ILE A 88 -2.75 5.72 -12.33
C ILE A 88 -4.12 5.29 -12.83
N CYS A 89 -5.15 5.64 -12.08
CA CYS A 89 -6.55 5.31 -12.33
C CYS A 89 -7.32 6.54 -12.84
N ASP A 90 -8.38 6.30 -13.59
CA ASP A 90 -9.27 7.34 -14.14
C ASP A 90 -10.41 7.73 -13.18
N SER A 91 -10.60 6.97 -12.10
CA SER A 91 -11.72 7.09 -11.18
C SER A 91 -11.41 6.45 -9.83
N GLU A 92 -12.12 6.88 -8.78
CA GLU A 92 -12.08 6.24 -7.46
C GLU A 92 -12.48 4.76 -7.52
N ILE A 93 -13.52 4.42 -8.29
CA ILE A 93 -13.96 3.03 -8.48
C ILE A 93 -12.81 2.17 -9.01
N SER A 94 -12.11 2.65 -10.05
CA SER A 94 -10.95 1.93 -10.61
C SER A 94 -9.81 1.80 -9.60
N LEU A 95 -9.56 2.84 -8.79
CA LEU A 95 -8.60 2.81 -7.69
C LEU A 95 -8.95 1.75 -6.63
N LEU A 96 -10.19 1.72 -6.14
CA LEU A 96 -10.65 0.73 -5.15
C LEU A 96 -10.60 -0.70 -5.70
N LEU A 97 -10.95 -0.90 -6.98
CA LEU A 97 -10.85 -2.19 -7.65
C LEU A 97 -9.39 -2.66 -7.80
N ASN A 98 -8.45 -1.76 -8.07
CA ASN A 98 -7.03 -2.12 -8.13
C ASN A 98 -6.49 -2.51 -6.75
N PHE A 99 -6.85 -1.77 -5.70
CA PHE A 99 -6.52 -2.13 -4.32
C PHE A 99 -7.02 -3.54 -3.98
N ALA A 100 -8.32 -3.81 -4.22
CA ALA A 100 -8.92 -5.10 -3.93
C ALA A 100 -8.26 -6.25 -4.72
N LYS A 101 -7.91 -6.02 -5.99
CA LYS A 101 -7.18 -7.00 -6.82
C LYS A 101 -5.79 -7.31 -6.26
N ILE A 102 -5.03 -6.29 -5.90
CA ILE A 102 -3.68 -6.46 -5.34
C ILE A 102 -3.77 -7.20 -4.01
N PHE A 103 -4.64 -6.76 -3.11
CA PHE A 103 -4.90 -7.41 -1.84
C PHE A 103 -5.25 -8.90 -2.04
N HIS A 104 -6.17 -9.21 -2.94
CA HIS A 104 -6.60 -10.58 -3.22
C HIS A 104 -5.49 -11.44 -3.85
N ASN A 105 -4.60 -10.86 -4.64
CA ASN A 105 -3.50 -11.59 -5.27
C ASN A 105 -2.41 -11.95 -4.26
N PHE A 106 -2.06 -11.03 -3.37
CA PHE A 106 -1.03 -11.25 -2.35
C PHE A 106 -1.53 -12.05 -1.16
N LYS A 107 -2.78 -11.85 -0.75
CA LYS A 107 -3.40 -12.51 0.42
C LYS A 107 -2.51 -12.37 1.67
N PRO A 108 -2.24 -11.14 2.13
CA PRO A 108 -1.36 -10.94 3.28
C PRO A 108 -1.91 -11.68 4.51
N ASP A 109 -1.01 -12.27 5.29
CA ASP A 109 -1.37 -12.93 6.56
C ASP A 109 -1.73 -11.91 7.64
N PHE A 110 -1.13 -10.71 7.54
CA PHE A 110 -1.37 -9.60 8.46
C PHE A 110 -1.55 -8.28 7.72
N GLU A 111 -2.42 -7.45 8.28
CA GLU A 111 -2.64 -6.08 7.86
C GLU A 111 -2.22 -5.14 8.98
N PHE A 112 -1.43 -4.13 8.63
CA PHE A 112 -0.97 -3.08 9.51
C PHE A 112 -1.36 -1.72 8.92
N GLY A 113 -1.62 -0.78 9.82
CA GLY A 113 -1.87 0.60 9.45
C GLY A 113 -2.12 1.41 10.72
N TYR A 114 -2.07 2.73 10.58
CA TYR A 114 -2.39 3.63 11.67
C TYR A 114 -3.81 4.16 11.46
N ASN A 115 -4.67 4.04 12.48
CA ASN A 115 -6.06 4.50 12.41
C ASN A 115 -6.89 3.85 11.28
N THR A 116 -6.71 2.56 11.05
CA THR A 116 -7.42 1.77 10.02
C THR A 116 -8.73 1.11 10.51
N GLY A 117 -9.10 1.33 11.78
CA GLY A 117 -10.27 0.71 12.43
C GLY A 117 -11.54 1.54 12.41
#